data_AF-A0A662M394-F1
#
_entry.id   AF-A0A662M394-F1
#
_cell.length_a   1.000
_cell.length_b   1.000
_cell.length_c   1.000
_cell.angle_alpha   90.00
_cell.angle_beta   90.00
_cell.angle_gamma   90.00
#
_symmetry.space_group_name_H-M   'P 1'
#
loop_
_entity.id
_entity.type
_entity.pdbx_description
1 polymer ?
#
loop_
_entity_poly.entity_id
_entity_poly.type
_entity_poly.pdbx_seq_one_letter_code
_entity_poly.pdbx_strand_id
1 'polypeptide(L)'
;MQYIDAPQPSYSYTLISSINISGGESSEKAFILGDSSTLYASHSSIYIAVADRWSIWARGGSPPDQETEIYKFVIDGKNISYYAAGNVTGYVLNQFSMDENGEYFRVVTTKEGEWLAGNFSETQNNVYVLDENMSIVGKIEGLAKGERIYSARFMGDKLYLVTYRQVDPLFVIDLSEPSMPEELGNLKITGASQYLHPYDENHIIGVGFEATEEGARTGVKVTLFNVSNFTSPEELSEYVIKGAWSESSWDHHAFLFSREKNILVIPVEVWNEGGGYFSGAYVFNITLKDGIVYEGRINHEPTNLENETRYYFYENSGESYEDYVSLSPGSYIDITLNCSTGKEWVIDELYDRAY
;
A
#
# COMPACT_ATOMS: atom_id res chain seq x y z
N MET A 1 -29.81 1.16 -13.76
CA MET A 1 -28.91 2.33 -13.62
C MET A 1 -29.46 3.14 -12.46
N GLN A 2 -28.74 3.19 -11.34
CA GLN A 2 -29.10 4.05 -10.20
C GLN A 2 -28.43 5.41 -10.40
N TYR A 3 -29.19 6.49 -10.22
CA TYR A 3 -28.69 7.85 -10.35
C TYR A 3 -28.16 8.32 -9.01
N ILE A 4 -26.95 8.87 -9.03
CA ILE A 4 -26.31 9.53 -7.90
C ILE A 4 -26.14 10.99 -8.33
N ASP A 5 -26.56 11.92 -7.48
CA ASP A 5 -26.64 13.35 -7.79
C ASP A 5 -25.26 14.02 -7.69
N ALA A 6 -24.34 13.62 -8.56
CA ALA A 6 -22.98 14.14 -8.66
C ALA A 6 -22.69 14.60 -10.10
N PRO A 7 -22.65 15.91 -10.39
CA PRO A 7 -22.42 16.43 -11.74
C PRO A 7 -20.94 16.36 -12.13
N GLN A 8 -20.52 15.25 -12.74
CA GLN A 8 -19.18 15.08 -13.32
C GLN A 8 -19.20 15.35 -14.85
N PRO A 9 -18.15 15.96 -15.44
CA PRO A 9 -18.03 16.20 -16.88
C PRO A 9 -17.73 14.93 -17.71
N SER A 10 -17.65 13.76 -17.06
CA SER A 10 -17.32 12.48 -17.68
C SER A 10 -18.57 11.59 -17.86
N TYR A 11 -18.59 10.83 -18.95
CA TYR A 11 -19.55 9.74 -19.18
C TYR A 11 -18.97 8.40 -18.68
N SER A 12 -18.35 8.39 -17.50
CA SER A 12 -17.83 7.18 -16.88
C SER A 12 -18.87 6.52 -15.98
N TYR A 13 -18.85 5.20 -15.98
CA TYR A 13 -19.65 4.40 -15.08
C TYR A 13 -18.77 3.32 -14.44
N THR A 14 -19.02 3.06 -13.17
CA THR A 14 -18.46 1.95 -12.42
C THR A 14 -19.42 0.76 -12.53
N LEU A 15 -18.91 -0.37 -12.99
CA LEU A 15 -19.64 -1.64 -12.97
C LEU A 15 -19.15 -2.46 -11.78
N ILE A 16 -20.05 -2.78 -10.85
CA ILE A 16 -19.78 -3.73 -9.76
C ILE A 16 -20.45 -5.05 -10.12
N SER A 17 -19.64 -6.09 -10.30
CA SER A 17 -20.11 -7.45 -10.63
C SER A 17 -19.84 -8.40 -9.46
N SER A 18 -20.83 -9.20 -9.13
CA SER A 18 -20.71 -10.32 -8.19
C SER A 18 -20.76 -11.63 -8.98
N ILE A 19 -19.86 -12.56 -8.69
CA ILE A 19 -19.74 -13.84 -9.39
C ILE A 19 -19.67 -14.96 -8.37
N ASN A 20 -20.54 -15.96 -8.49
CA ASN A 20 -20.41 -17.19 -7.72
C ASN A 20 -19.34 -18.09 -8.36
N ILE A 21 -18.21 -18.26 -7.68
CA ILE A 21 -17.05 -19.03 -8.19
C ILE A 21 -17.38 -20.52 -8.38
N SER A 22 -18.33 -21.08 -7.62
CA SER A 22 -18.72 -22.49 -7.71
C SER A 22 -19.76 -22.77 -8.80
N GLY A 23 -20.65 -21.81 -9.07
CA GLY A 23 -21.82 -21.98 -9.95
C GLY A 23 -21.80 -21.16 -11.24
N GLY A 24 -20.86 -20.21 -11.38
CA GLY A 24 -20.73 -19.33 -12.55
C GLY A 24 -21.81 -18.26 -12.70
N GLU A 25 -22.83 -18.25 -11.83
CA GLU A 25 -23.89 -17.24 -11.85
C GLU A 25 -23.36 -15.87 -11.42
N SER A 26 -23.69 -14.83 -12.18
CA SER A 26 -23.28 -13.45 -11.89
C SER A 26 -24.45 -12.47 -11.78
N SER A 27 -24.21 -11.33 -11.13
CA SER A 27 -25.12 -10.18 -11.03
C SER A 27 -24.30 -8.90 -11.11
N GLU A 28 -24.79 -7.91 -11.84
CA GLU A 28 -24.04 -6.70 -12.15
C GLU A 28 -24.88 -5.44 -11.87
N LYS A 29 -24.23 -4.40 -11.37
CA LYS A 29 -24.83 -3.08 -11.22
C LYS A 29 -23.90 -1.98 -11.73
N ALA A 30 -24.45 -1.13 -12.57
CA ALA A 30 -23.77 0.05 -13.09
C ALA A 30 -24.17 1.30 -12.30
N PHE A 31 -23.16 2.06 -11.88
CA PHE A 31 -23.24 3.33 -11.16
C PHE A 31 -22.49 4.40 -11.94
N ILE A 32 -22.95 5.65 -11.93
CA ILE A 32 -22.26 6.77 -12.58
C ILE A 32 -21.55 7.54 -11.46
N LEU A 33 -20.23 7.35 -11.34
CA LEU A 33 -19.44 7.85 -10.20
C LEU A 33 -18.24 8.74 -10.60
N GLY A 34 -18.06 9.02 -11.90
CA GLY A 34 -16.93 9.84 -12.39
C GLY A 34 -15.62 9.06 -12.60
N ASP A 35 -14.57 9.76 -13.04
CA ASP A 35 -13.33 9.16 -13.57
C ASP A 35 -12.27 8.81 -12.50
N SER A 36 -12.29 9.48 -11.34
CA SER A 36 -11.26 9.34 -10.31
C SER A 36 -11.85 8.71 -9.06
N SER A 37 -11.62 7.41 -8.86
CA SER A 37 -12.07 6.72 -7.66
C SER A 37 -11.00 5.81 -7.04
N THR A 38 -10.95 5.81 -5.70
CA THR A 38 -10.24 4.79 -4.91
C THR A 38 -11.27 3.86 -4.31
N LEU A 39 -11.01 2.55 -4.34
CA LEU A 39 -11.94 1.53 -3.85
C LEU A 39 -11.40 0.85 -2.59
N TYR A 40 -12.29 0.62 -1.63
CA TYR A 40 -12.07 -0.29 -0.50
C TYR A 40 -13.28 -1.22 -0.40
N ALA A 41 -13.05 -2.48 -0.02
CA ALA A 41 -14.12 -3.46 0.18
C ALA A 41 -13.88 -4.24 1.46
N SER A 42 -14.94 -4.36 2.27
CA SER A 42 -15.02 -5.27 3.40
C SER A 42 -15.80 -6.53 3.00
N HIS A 43 -16.09 -7.40 3.96
CA HIS A 43 -16.94 -8.57 3.74
C HIS A 43 -18.38 -8.23 3.34
N SER A 44 -18.89 -7.08 3.78
CA SER A 44 -20.30 -6.69 3.63
C SER A 44 -20.51 -5.35 2.95
N SER A 45 -19.45 -4.61 2.64
CA SER A 45 -19.56 -3.27 2.06
C SER A 45 -18.49 -2.99 1.01
N ILE A 46 -18.81 -2.17 0.02
CA ILE A 46 -17.87 -1.53 -0.92
C ILE A 46 -17.95 -0.03 -0.70
N TYR A 47 -16.79 0.60 -0.63
CA TYR A 47 -16.62 2.04 -0.50
C TYR A 47 -15.90 2.56 -1.74
N ILE A 48 -16.47 3.59 -2.35
CA ILE A 48 -15.90 4.26 -3.52
C ILE A 48 -15.67 5.73 -3.15
N ALA A 49 -14.40 6.11 -3.03
CA ALA A 49 -13.98 7.46 -2.71
C ALA A 49 -13.66 8.23 -4.00
N VAL A 50 -14.47 9.25 -4.29
CA VAL A 50 -14.39 10.09 -5.49
C VAL A 50 -13.90 11.46 -5.08
N ALA A 51 -12.65 11.78 -5.44
CA ALA A 51 -12.07 13.08 -5.16
C ALA A 51 -12.56 14.12 -6.18
N ASP A 52 -13.11 15.24 -5.71
CA ASP A 52 -13.38 16.37 -6.59
C ASP A 52 -12.08 17.14 -6.86
N ARG A 53 -11.31 16.64 -7.83
CA ARG A 53 -10.07 17.29 -8.28
C ARG A 53 -10.29 18.26 -9.44
N TRP A 54 -11.52 18.44 -9.94
CA TRP A 54 -11.76 19.09 -11.23
C TRP A 54 -12.52 20.42 -11.14
N SER A 55 -11.79 21.53 -10.91
CA SER A 55 -12.18 22.86 -11.42
C SER A 55 -11.09 23.93 -11.23
N ILE A 56 -9.82 23.67 -11.55
CA ILE A 56 -8.81 24.75 -11.49
C ILE A 56 -8.87 25.65 -12.76
N TRP A 57 -9.42 25.17 -13.89
CA TRP A 57 -9.29 25.90 -15.17
C TRP A 57 -10.57 26.05 -16.00
N ALA A 58 -11.69 25.44 -15.61
CA ALA A 58 -12.90 25.43 -16.43
C ALA A 58 -13.83 26.64 -16.22
N ARG A 59 -13.65 27.45 -15.16
CA ARG A 59 -14.67 28.44 -14.75
C ARG A 59 -14.19 29.82 -14.29
N GLY A 60 -12.88 30.13 -14.35
CA GLY A 60 -12.39 31.44 -13.92
C GLY A 60 -12.81 31.85 -12.50
N GLY A 61 -13.09 30.87 -11.63
CA GLY A 61 -13.53 31.02 -10.25
C GLY A 61 -12.47 30.55 -9.25
N SER A 62 -12.77 30.68 -7.95
CA SER A 62 -11.95 30.16 -6.85
C SER A 62 -11.66 28.66 -7.05
N PRO A 63 -10.50 28.16 -6.58
CA PRO A 63 -10.23 26.73 -6.59
C PRO A 63 -11.39 25.99 -5.88
N PRO A 64 -11.84 24.84 -6.40
CA PRO A 64 -12.87 24.04 -5.74
C PRO A 64 -12.36 23.60 -4.37
N ASP A 65 -13.27 23.46 -3.42
CA ASP A 65 -12.95 22.89 -2.11
C ASP A 65 -12.35 21.49 -2.32
N GLN A 66 -11.18 21.23 -1.74
CA GLN A 66 -10.55 19.91 -1.80
C GLN A 66 -11.33 18.94 -0.91
N GLU A 67 -12.22 18.17 -1.53
CA GLU A 67 -13.15 17.26 -0.86
C GLU A 67 -13.17 15.90 -1.57
N THR A 68 -13.51 14.86 -0.81
CA THR A 68 -13.72 13.50 -1.29
C THR A 68 -15.10 13.00 -0.87
N GLU A 69 -15.94 12.73 -1.86
CA GLU A 69 -17.21 12.05 -1.64
C GLU A 69 -17.00 10.55 -1.53
N ILE A 70 -17.57 9.93 -0.51
CA ILE A 70 -17.43 8.49 -0.26
C ILE A 70 -18.80 7.85 -0.37
N TYR A 71 -18.93 6.93 -1.31
CA TYR A 71 -20.16 6.17 -1.55
C TYR A 71 -20.06 4.78 -0.92
N LYS A 72 -20.99 4.45 -0.03
CA LYS A 72 -21.13 3.12 0.58
C LYS A 72 -22.16 2.29 -0.17
N PHE A 73 -21.76 1.07 -0.54
CA PHE A 73 -22.62 0.04 -1.11
C PHE A 73 -22.61 -1.17 -0.19
N VAL A 74 -23.77 -1.73 0.12
CA VAL A 74 -23.88 -2.97 0.90
C VAL A 74 -23.87 -4.18 -0.03
N ILE A 75 -23.15 -5.23 0.37
CA ILE A 75 -23.05 -6.54 -0.27
C ILE A 75 -23.84 -7.56 0.56
N ASP A 76 -24.87 -8.16 -0.05
CA ASP A 76 -25.61 -9.31 0.48
C ASP A 76 -25.65 -10.41 -0.58
N GLY A 77 -24.67 -11.31 -0.53
CA GLY A 77 -24.45 -12.33 -1.54
C GLY A 77 -24.20 -11.72 -2.92
N LYS A 78 -25.20 -11.80 -3.81
CA LYS A 78 -25.16 -11.20 -5.16
C LYS A 78 -25.83 -9.84 -5.27
N ASN A 79 -26.47 -9.40 -4.19
CA ASN A 79 -27.16 -8.13 -4.13
C ASN A 79 -26.16 -7.07 -3.68
N ILE A 80 -25.83 -6.14 -4.58
CA ILE A 80 -25.08 -4.94 -4.25
C ILE A 80 -26.07 -3.79 -4.23
N SER A 81 -26.10 -2.90 -3.23
CA SER A 81 -27.01 -1.74 -3.26
C SER A 81 -26.36 -0.51 -2.67
N TYR A 82 -26.56 0.64 -3.30
CA TYR A 82 -26.22 1.93 -2.71
C TYR A 82 -26.93 2.07 -1.34
N TYR A 83 -26.18 2.49 -0.34
CA TYR A 83 -26.66 2.64 1.04
C TYR A 83 -26.65 4.11 1.48
N ALA A 84 -25.48 4.74 1.48
CA ALA A 84 -25.28 6.10 1.95
C ALA A 84 -24.07 6.75 1.26
N ALA A 85 -23.94 8.07 1.42
CA ALA A 85 -22.77 8.83 0.97
C ALA A 85 -22.37 9.86 2.02
N GLY A 86 -21.08 10.08 2.17
CA GLY A 86 -20.50 11.08 3.05
C GLY A 86 -19.45 11.91 2.31
N ASN A 87 -19.00 12.99 2.94
CA ASN A 87 -17.97 13.86 2.38
C ASN A 87 -16.91 14.16 3.44
N VAL A 88 -15.64 14.16 3.05
CA VAL A 88 -14.49 14.48 3.89
C VAL A 88 -13.51 15.39 3.15
N THR A 89 -12.90 16.31 3.89
CA THR A 89 -11.92 17.24 3.33
C THR A 89 -10.61 16.53 2.98
N GLY A 90 -10.05 16.86 1.83
CA GLY A 90 -8.81 16.32 1.28
C GLY A 90 -9.03 15.16 0.30
N TYR A 91 -7.95 14.51 -0.09
CA TYR A 91 -7.96 13.33 -0.96
C TYR A 91 -7.40 12.10 -0.25
N VAL A 92 -7.95 10.94 -0.60
CA VAL A 92 -7.48 9.63 -0.15
C VAL A 92 -6.26 9.23 -0.98
N LEU A 93 -5.23 8.67 -0.35
CA LEU A 93 -4.01 8.23 -1.04
C LEU A 93 -4.25 6.95 -1.86
N ASN A 94 -4.74 5.90 -1.21
CA ASN A 94 -5.01 4.59 -1.81
C ASN A 94 -5.96 3.76 -0.91
N GLN A 95 -6.19 2.49 -1.24
CA GLN A 95 -7.10 1.60 -0.51
C GLN A 95 -6.71 1.37 0.96
N PHE A 96 -5.42 1.46 1.30
CA PHE A 96 -4.95 1.28 2.69
C PHE A 96 -5.17 2.52 3.56
N SER A 97 -5.58 3.63 2.94
CA SER A 97 -6.01 4.85 3.62
C SER A 97 -7.48 4.83 4.02
N MET A 98 -8.15 3.68 3.85
CA MET A 98 -9.55 3.46 4.21
C MET A 98 -9.70 2.12 4.91
N ASP A 99 -10.66 2.03 5.82
CA ASP A 99 -11.11 0.75 6.36
C ASP A 99 -12.52 0.76 6.95
N GLU A 100 -13.03 -0.43 7.28
CA GLU A 100 -14.28 -0.64 8.01
C GLU A 100 -13.97 -1.42 9.30
N ASN A 101 -14.35 -0.87 10.46
CA ASN A 101 -14.23 -1.54 11.75
C ASN A 101 -15.57 -1.44 12.49
N GLY A 102 -16.25 -2.59 12.63
CA GLY A 102 -17.62 -2.64 13.16
C GLY A 102 -18.59 -1.87 12.26
N GLU A 103 -19.30 -0.89 12.84
CA GLU A 103 -20.27 -0.06 12.12
C GLU A 103 -19.66 1.22 11.53
N TYR A 104 -18.35 1.43 11.73
CA TYR A 104 -17.67 2.67 11.35
C TYR A 104 -16.79 2.49 10.13
N PHE A 105 -16.83 3.48 9.24
CA PHE A 105 -15.88 3.65 8.16
C PHE A 105 -14.83 4.68 8.57
N ARG A 106 -13.54 4.36 8.41
CA ARG A 106 -12.45 5.25 8.82
C ARG A 106 -11.58 5.55 7.60
N VAL A 107 -11.13 6.80 7.50
CA VAL A 107 -10.40 7.28 6.32
C VAL A 107 -9.39 8.34 6.70
N VAL A 108 -8.24 8.30 6.04
CA VAL A 108 -7.22 9.35 6.12
C VAL A 108 -7.08 10.07 4.80
N THR A 109 -6.88 11.39 4.88
CA THR A 109 -6.80 12.24 3.71
C THR A 109 -5.68 13.26 3.82
N THR A 110 -5.22 13.73 2.67
CA THR A 110 -4.31 14.89 2.57
C THR A 110 -5.06 16.05 1.93
N LYS A 111 -5.00 17.24 2.53
CA LYS A 111 -5.45 18.50 1.96
C LYS A 111 -4.21 19.30 1.54
N GLU A 112 -4.08 19.61 0.26
CA GLU A 112 -2.99 20.44 -0.24
C GLU A 112 -3.07 21.87 0.28
N GLY A 113 -1.90 22.49 0.43
CA GLY A 113 -1.78 23.91 0.69
C GLY A 113 -2.29 24.75 -0.49
N GLU A 114 -2.95 25.86 -0.17
CA GLU A 114 -3.58 26.74 -1.14
C GLU A 114 -3.22 28.19 -0.88
N TRP A 115 -3.20 28.99 -1.95
CA TRP A 115 -3.08 30.44 -1.87
C TRP A 115 -4.48 31.07 -1.87
N LEU A 116 -4.91 31.58 -0.72
CA LEU A 116 -6.21 32.23 -0.57
C LEU A 116 -6.03 33.65 -0.02
N ALA A 117 -6.52 34.64 -0.76
CA ALA A 117 -6.57 36.05 -0.36
C ALA A 117 -5.23 36.62 0.18
N GLY A 118 -4.09 36.16 -0.36
CA GLY A 118 -2.76 36.62 0.02
C GLY A 118 -2.09 35.85 1.17
N ASN A 119 -2.75 34.83 1.72
CA ASN A 119 -2.17 33.89 2.69
C ASN A 119 -2.02 32.49 2.07
N PHE A 120 -0.93 31.80 2.40
CA PHE A 120 -0.71 30.41 2.05
C PHE A 120 -1.13 29.52 3.22
N SER A 121 -2.04 28.57 2.99
CA SER A 121 -2.24 27.45 3.91
C SER A 121 -1.21 26.36 3.62
N GLU A 122 -0.69 25.73 4.66
CA GLU A 122 0.18 24.56 4.50
C GLU A 122 -0.66 23.32 4.18
N THR A 123 -0.06 22.37 3.45
CA THR A 123 -0.61 21.03 3.30
C THR A 123 -0.83 20.41 4.69
N GLN A 124 -1.91 19.67 4.87
CA GLN A 124 -2.22 19.03 6.13
C GLN A 124 -2.89 17.69 5.91
N ASN A 125 -2.84 16.83 6.92
CA ASN A 125 -3.44 15.51 6.89
C ASN A 125 -4.58 15.44 7.89
N ASN A 126 -5.61 14.65 7.56
CA ASN A 126 -6.78 14.49 8.39
C ASN A 126 -7.11 13.01 8.57
N VAL A 127 -7.76 12.70 9.68
CA VAL A 127 -8.35 11.39 9.98
C VAL A 127 -9.82 11.61 10.25
N TYR A 128 -10.68 10.81 9.63
CA TYR A 128 -12.12 10.86 9.83
C TYR A 128 -12.64 9.48 10.20
N VAL A 129 -13.62 9.46 11.10
CA VAL A 129 -14.42 8.30 11.45
C VAL A 129 -15.87 8.64 11.15
N LEU A 130 -16.53 7.84 10.32
CA LEU A 130 -17.88 8.03 9.83
C LEU A 130 -18.76 6.89 10.33
N ASP A 131 -20.00 7.20 10.71
CA ASP A 131 -21.00 6.20 11.09
C ASP A 131 -21.57 5.44 9.89
N GLU A 132 -22.51 4.54 10.16
CA GLU A 132 -23.15 3.72 9.14
C GLU A 132 -23.82 4.55 8.03
N ASN A 133 -24.35 5.72 8.38
CA ASN A 133 -25.00 6.67 7.47
C ASN A 133 -24.01 7.63 6.81
N MET A 134 -22.70 7.37 6.96
CA MET A 134 -21.61 8.18 6.42
C MET A 134 -21.57 9.61 6.97
N SER A 135 -22.04 9.81 8.21
CA SER A 135 -21.89 11.06 8.95
C SER A 135 -20.62 11.03 9.79
N ILE A 136 -19.82 12.11 9.77
CA ILE A 136 -18.59 12.20 10.58
C ILE A 136 -18.95 12.20 12.08
N VAL A 137 -18.43 11.22 12.82
CA VAL A 137 -18.59 11.11 14.28
C VAL A 137 -17.33 11.45 15.05
N GLY A 138 -16.15 11.32 14.44
CA GLY A 138 -14.87 11.70 15.02
C GLY A 138 -13.88 12.14 13.95
N LYS A 139 -12.96 13.02 14.33
CA LYS A 139 -11.93 13.51 13.41
C LYS A 139 -10.69 14.05 14.09
N ILE A 140 -9.56 13.98 13.39
CA ILE A 140 -8.35 14.75 13.63
C ILE A 140 -8.09 15.56 12.36
N GLU A 141 -7.88 16.87 12.47
CA GLU A 141 -7.57 17.73 11.33
C GLU A 141 -6.28 18.50 11.59
N GLY A 142 -5.51 18.77 10.54
CA GLY A 142 -4.28 19.54 10.68
C GLY A 142 -3.09 18.74 11.18
N LEU A 143 -3.09 17.41 11.02
CA LEU A 143 -1.98 16.52 11.37
C LEU A 143 -0.79 16.75 10.44
N ALA A 144 0.42 16.74 11.00
CA ALA A 144 1.69 16.85 10.25
C ALA A 144 1.68 17.98 9.20
N LYS A 145 1.49 19.22 9.65
CA LYS A 145 1.42 20.41 8.77
C LYS A 145 2.68 20.55 7.93
N GLY A 146 2.49 20.79 6.64
CA GLY A 146 3.53 20.87 5.62
C GLY A 146 3.96 19.53 5.03
N GLU A 147 3.35 18.42 5.48
CA GLU A 147 3.69 17.05 5.05
C GLU A 147 2.50 16.37 4.34
N ARG A 148 2.79 15.37 3.51
CA ARG A 148 1.77 14.54 2.84
C ARG A 148 1.82 13.11 3.36
N ILE A 149 0.70 12.40 3.32
CA ILE A 149 0.64 10.97 3.58
C ILE A 149 1.39 10.21 2.48
N TYR A 150 2.26 9.30 2.88
CA TYR A 150 2.98 8.38 2.00
C TYR A 150 2.55 6.93 2.21
N SER A 151 2.08 6.58 3.41
CA SER A 151 1.47 5.29 3.68
C SER A 151 0.50 5.37 4.84
N ALA A 152 -0.47 4.48 4.85
CA ALA A 152 -1.44 4.32 5.92
C ALA A 152 -1.70 2.83 6.13
N ARG A 153 -1.91 2.41 7.37
CA ARG A 153 -2.36 1.06 7.70
C ARG A 153 -3.23 1.06 8.94
N PHE A 154 -4.43 0.53 8.81
CA PHE A 154 -5.29 0.25 9.95
C PHE A 154 -5.03 -1.17 10.48
N MET A 155 -5.00 -1.32 11.80
CA MET A 155 -4.86 -2.59 12.52
C MET A 155 -5.71 -2.53 13.80
N GLY A 156 -6.88 -3.18 13.78
CA GLY A 156 -7.83 -3.10 14.89
C GLY A 156 -8.18 -1.66 15.24
N ASP A 157 -7.95 -1.25 16.48
CA ASP A 157 -8.28 0.10 16.97
C ASP A 157 -7.15 1.13 16.75
N LYS A 158 -6.20 0.82 15.87
CA LYS A 158 -5.05 1.70 15.59
C LYS A 158 -4.93 2.01 14.11
N LEU A 159 -4.44 3.21 13.85
CA LEU A 159 -3.99 3.67 12.54
C LEU A 159 -2.52 4.04 12.63
N TYR A 160 -1.75 3.50 11.70
CA TYR A 160 -0.34 3.81 11.49
C TYR A 160 -0.22 4.66 10.23
N LEU A 161 0.35 5.84 10.37
CA LEU A 161 0.41 6.83 9.30
C LEU A 161 1.85 7.27 9.09
N VAL A 162 2.32 7.17 7.85
CA VAL A 162 3.61 7.68 7.43
C VAL A 162 3.37 8.97 6.66
N THR A 163 3.98 10.06 7.12
CA THR A 163 4.00 11.33 6.38
C THR A 163 5.43 11.70 6.04
N TYR A 164 5.62 12.55 5.02
CA TYR A 164 6.97 12.94 4.65
C TYR A 164 7.05 14.34 4.06
N ARG A 165 8.09 15.06 4.49
CA ARG A 165 8.61 16.28 3.84
C ARG A 165 10.12 16.19 3.62
N GLN A 166 10.85 15.76 4.64
CA GLN A 166 12.32 15.52 4.64
C GLN A 166 12.72 14.31 5.50
N VAL A 167 11.96 14.05 6.57
CA VAL A 167 12.08 12.90 7.48
C VAL A 167 10.68 12.28 7.56
N ASP A 168 10.61 10.96 7.78
CA ASP A 168 9.37 10.20 7.94
C ASP A 168 9.06 9.98 9.42
N PRO A 169 8.06 10.68 9.97
CA PRO A 169 7.35 10.21 11.15
C PRO A 169 6.36 9.09 10.82
N LEU A 170 6.59 7.91 11.41
CA LEU A 170 5.53 6.91 11.62
C LEU A 170 4.69 7.34 12.83
N PHE A 171 3.50 7.86 12.60
CA PHE A 171 2.50 8.19 13.63
C PHE A 171 1.68 6.96 14.03
N VAL A 172 1.29 6.92 15.31
CA VAL A 172 0.30 5.97 15.85
C VAL A 172 -0.91 6.75 16.34
N ILE A 173 -2.07 6.43 15.80
CA ILE A 173 -3.34 7.10 16.08
C ILE A 173 -4.29 6.09 16.72
N ASP A 174 -4.86 6.46 17.86
CA ASP A 174 -5.93 5.70 18.51
C ASP A 174 -7.28 5.99 17.87
N LEU A 175 -7.98 4.90 17.57
CA LEU A 175 -9.33 4.91 17.01
C LEU A 175 -10.28 4.03 17.84
N SER A 176 -9.89 3.68 19.08
CA SER A 176 -10.68 2.84 19.99
C SER A 176 -12.01 3.49 20.39
N GLU A 177 -12.03 4.82 20.54
CA GLU A 177 -13.22 5.63 20.75
C GLU A 177 -13.56 6.40 19.45
N PRO A 178 -14.53 5.93 18.64
CA PRO A 178 -14.82 6.48 17.32
C PRO A 178 -15.08 7.99 17.28
N SER A 179 -15.64 8.55 18.36
CA SER A 179 -15.93 9.98 18.45
C SER A 179 -14.75 10.85 18.86
N MET A 180 -13.65 10.25 19.31
CA MET A 180 -12.51 10.96 19.89
C MET A 180 -11.18 10.30 19.47
N PRO A 181 -10.86 10.31 18.16
CA PRO A 181 -9.56 9.84 17.69
C PRO A 181 -8.42 10.70 18.26
N GLU A 182 -7.29 10.08 18.61
CA GLU A 182 -6.17 10.75 19.29
C GLU A 182 -4.80 10.30 18.72
N GLU A 183 -3.86 11.23 18.55
CA GLU A 183 -2.46 10.89 18.26
C GLU A 183 -1.77 10.40 19.55
N LEU A 184 -1.25 9.17 19.56
CA LEU A 184 -0.59 8.59 20.73
C LEU A 184 0.91 8.86 20.76
N GLY A 185 1.57 8.75 19.61
CA GLY A 185 3.02 8.85 19.51
C GLY A 185 3.51 8.80 18.07
N ASN A 186 4.80 9.05 17.88
CA ASN A 186 5.45 8.96 16.58
C ASN A 186 6.91 8.52 16.70
N LEU A 187 7.43 7.95 15.62
CA LEU A 187 8.85 7.60 15.45
C LEU A 187 9.38 8.32 14.22
N LYS A 188 10.42 9.13 14.37
CA LYS A 188 11.09 9.83 13.27
C LYS A 188 12.32 9.06 12.82
N ILE A 189 12.36 8.67 11.55
CA ILE A 189 13.50 8.03 10.89
C ILE A 189 13.76 8.66 9.51
N THR A 190 14.96 8.46 8.97
CA THR A 190 15.27 8.88 7.61
C THR A 190 14.57 8.00 6.57
N GLY A 191 14.42 8.55 5.37
CA GLY A 191 13.65 7.90 4.31
C GLY A 191 12.15 8.07 4.52
N ALA A 192 11.35 7.28 3.79
CA ALA A 192 9.93 7.12 4.07
C ALA A 192 9.42 5.74 3.65
N SER A 193 8.57 5.14 4.49
CA SER A 193 7.82 3.93 4.12
C SER A 193 6.65 4.30 3.23
N GLN A 194 6.53 3.64 2.09
CA GLN A 194 5.46 3.89 1.11
C GLN A 194 4.40 2.80 1.14
N TYR A 195 4.79 1.60 1.57
CA TYR A 195 3.91 0.49 1.88
C TYR A 195 4.16 0.00 3.31
N LEU A 196 3.09 -0.17 4.07
CA LEU A 196 3.10 -0.75 5.42
C LEU A 196 2.36 -2.08 5.40
N HIS A 197 3.03 -3.13 5.83
CA HIS A 197 2.50 -4.49 5.91
C HIS A 197 2.53 -4.99 7.36
N PRO A 198 1.39 -5.36 7.96
CA PRO A 198 1.38 -5.97 9.29
C PRO A 198 2.20 -7.25 9.33
N TYR A 199 3.17 -7.34 10.24
CA TYR A 199 3.87 -8.60 10.55
C TYR A 199 3.05 -9.43 11.56
N ASP A 200 2.52 -8.74 12.57
CA ASP A 200 1.51 -9.24 13.53
C ASP A 200 0.79 -8.05 14.16
N GLU A 201 0.06 -8.27 15.28
CA GLU A 201 -0.68 -7.22 15.99
C GLU A 201 0.20 -6.07 16.53
N ASN A 202 1.50 -6.30 16.72
CA ASN A 202 2.42 -5.38 17.38
C ASN A 202 3.65 -5.01 16.53
N HIS A 203 3.72 -5.49 15.29
CA HIS A 203 4.88 -5.27 14.41
C HIS A 203 4.45 -5.00 12.98
N ILE A 204 5.19 -4.11 12.30
CA ILE A 204 4.88 -3.65 10.95
C ILE A 204 6.15 -3.68 10.12
N ILE A 205 6.06 -4.18 8.89
CA ILE A 205 7.10 -4.06 7.87
C ILE A 205 6.81 -2.81 7.04
N GLY A 206 7.78 -1.91 6.95
CA GLY A 206 7.78 -0.79 6.01
C GLY A 206 8.63 -1.11 4.78
N VAL A 207 8.13 -0.77 3.59
CA VAL A 207 8.91 -0.76 2.35
C VAL A 207 8.78 0.61 1.70
N GLY A 208 9.92 1.20 1.37
CA GLY A 208 9.95 2.51 0.75
C GLY A 208 11.35 2.91 0.31
N PHE A 209 11.72 4.16 0.56
CA PHE A 209 13.03 4.68 0.18
C PHE A 209 13.82 5.17 1.39
N GLU A 210 15.14 5.05 1.33
CA GLU A 210 16.06 5.75 2.23
C GLU A 210 16.38 7.14 1.68
N ALA A 211 16.63 8.11 2.56
CA ALA A 211 17.07 9.45 2.21
C ALA A 211 18.12 10.00 3.19
N THR A 212 18.94 10.96 2.75
CA THR A 212 19.78 11.73 3.68
C THR A 212 18.92 12.67 4.53
N GLU A 213 19.50 13.28 5.58
CA GLU A 213 18.78 14.27 6.40
C GLU A 213 18.29 15.48 5.59
N GLU A 214 18.93 15.79 4.46
CA GLU A 214 18.51 16.82 3.50
C GLU A 214 17.38 16.35 2.56
N GLY A 215 16.94 15.10 2.67
CA GLY A 215 15.86 14.49 1.90
C GLY A 215 16.29 13.88 0.56
N ALA A 216 17.59 13.74 0.29
CA ALA A 216 18.09 13.15 -0.95
C ALA A 216 17.96 11.63 -0.91
N ARG A 217 17.16 11.04 -1.82
CA ARG A 217 16.95 9.58 -1.89
C ARG A 217 18.25 8.84 -2.19
N THR A 218 18.52 7.76 -1.45
CA THR A 218 19.75 6.98 -1.57
C THR A 218 19.53 5.51 -1.93
N GLY A 219 18.30 5.01 -1.85
CA GLY A 219 17.99 3.62 -2.19
C GLY A 219 16.61 3.16 -1.70
N VAL A 220 16.38 1.85 -1.73
CA VAL A 220 15.20 1.21 -1.13
C VAL A 220 15.51 0.91 0.33
N LYS A 221 14.53 1.16 1.22
CA LYS A 221 14.61 0.80 2.64
C LYS A 221 13.50 -0.20 2.96
N VAL A 222 13.88 -1.27 3.65
CA VAL A 222 12.96 -2.20 4.31
C VAL A 222 13.15 -2.02 5.81
N THR A 223 12.06 -1.80 6.53
CA THR A 223 12.09 -1.54 7.98
C THR A 223 11.17 -2.49 8.71
N LEU A 224 11.57 -2.92 9.91
CA LEU A 224 10.72 -3.65 10.84
C LEU A 224 10.48 -2.77 12.08
N PHE A 225 9.23 -2.39 12.30
CA PHE A 225 8.80 -1.55 13.41
C PHE A 225 8.21 -2.39 14.54
N ASN A 226 8.49 -1.99 15.78
CA ASN A 226 7.78 -2.42 16.97
C ASN A 226 6.80 -1.33 17.41
N VAL A 227 5.52 -1.68 17.44
CA VAL A 227 4.42 -0.78 17.82
C VAL A 227 3.67 -1.27 19.05
N SER A 228 4.24 -2.20 19.83
CA SER A 228 3.67 -2.68 21.09
C SER A 228 3.51 -1.57 22.15
N ASN A 229 4.36 -0.55 22.11
CA ASN A 229 4.20 0.67 22.89
C ASN A 229 3.76 1.82 21.99
N PHE A 230 2.45 2.06 21.91
CA PHE A 230 1.86 3.02 20.98
C PHE A 230 2.35 4.48 21.15
N THR A 231 2.81 4.87 22.34
CA THR A 231 3.31 6.23 22.59
C THR A 231 4.78 6.40 22.23
N SER A 232 5.50 5.30 21.99
CA SER A 232 6.92 5.29 21.64
C SER A 232 7.23 4.10 20.72
N PRO A 233 6.75 4.11 19.46
CA PRO A 233 7.12 3.10 18.49
C PRO A 233 8.63 3.11 18.21
N GLU A 234 9.19 1.96 17.84
CA GLU A 234 10.63 1.77 17.68
C GLU A 234 10.97 1.09 16.34
N GLU A 235 12.11 1.46 15.75
CA GLU A 235 12.70 0.73 14.61
C GLU A 235 13.53 -0.43 15.17
N LEU A 236 13.09 -1.68 14.94
CA LEU A 236 13.81 -2.87 15.39
C LEU A 236 14.97 -3.21 14.47
N SER A 237 14.77 -3.04 13.16
CA SER A 237 15.74 -3.43 12.15
C SER A 237 15.45 -2.69 10.85
N GLU A 238 16.50 -2.41 10.09
CA GLU A 238 16.42 -1.87 8.75
C GLU A 238 17.39 -2.60 7.81
N TYR A 239 17.06 -2.59 6.52
CA TYR A 239 17.98 -2.94 5.45
C TYR A 239 17.85 -1.95 4.30
N VAL A 240 18.96 -1.31 3.93
CA VAL A 240 19.02 -0.34 2.84
C VAL A 240 19.76 -0.90 1.63
N ILE A 241 19.06 -0.94 0.49
CA ILE A 241 19.63 -1.30 -0.80
C ILE A 241 19.97 -0.01 -1.53
N LYS A 242 21.25 0.40 -1.46
CA LYS A 242 21.72 1.65 -2.07
C LYS A 242 21.59 1.64 -3.59
N GLY A 243 21.24 2.79 -4.16
CA GLY A 243 21.06 2.95 -5.61
C GLY A 243 19.93 2.09 -6.18
N ALA A 244 18.98 1.68 -5.34
CA ALA A 244 17.90 0.79 -5.74
C ALA A 244 16.55 1.50 -5.85
N TRP A 245 15.66 0.86 -6.61
CA TRP A 245 14.23 1.13 -6.66
C TRP A 245 13.47 -0.20 -6.55
N SER A 246 12.24 -0.17 -6.01
CA SER A 246 11.40 -1.34 -5.85
C SER A 246 9.95 -0.99 -6.15
N GLU A 247 9.29 -1.85 -6.93
CA GLU A 247 7.86 -1.77 -7.19
C GLU A 247 7.03 -1.99 -5.90
N SER A 248 7.54 -2.77 -4.95
CA SER A 248 6.86 -3.03 -3.66
C SER A 248 6.60 -1.77 -2.82
N SER A 249 7.28 -0.66 -3.13
CA SER A 249 7.00 0.63 -2.50
C SER A 249 5.67 1.24 -2.95
N TRP A 250 5.09 0.80 -4.06
CA TRP A 250 3.87 1.38 -4.64
C TRP A 250 2.80 0.34 -4.96
N ASP A 251 3.19 -0.86 -5.35
CA ASP A 251 2.29 -1.98 -5.60
C ASP A 251 2.50 -3.10 -4.58
N HIS A 252 1.54 -3.24 -3.67
CA HIS A 252 1.50 -4.32 -2.69
C HIS A 252 1.47 -5.74 -3.30
N HIS A 253 1.05 -5.91 -4.56
CA HIS A 253 1.11 -7.23 -5.22
C HIS A 253 2.54 -7.67 -5.55
N ALA A 254 3.47 -6.72 -5.63
CA ALA A 254 4.89 -6.99 -5.83
C ALA A 254 5.60 -7.42 -4.54
N PHE A 255 4.94 -7.36 -3.38
CA PHE A 255 5.49 -7.71 -2.08
C PHE A 255 5.07 -9.12 -1.69
N LEU A 256 6.04 -10.00 -1.41
CA LEU A 256 5.78 -11.33 -0.87
C LEU A 256 6.32 -11.42 0.55
N PHE A 257 5.47 -11.82 1.48
CA PHE A 257 5.85 -12.12 2.86
C PHE A 257 5.21 -13.43 3.29
N SER A 258 5.99 -14.30 3.93
CA SER A 258 5.50 -15.49 4.61
C SER A 258 6.07 -15.49 6.01
N ARG A 259 5.21 -15.22 7.00
CA ARG A 259 5.60 -15.24 8.41
C ARG A 259 6.05 -16.62 8.86
N GLU A 260 5.33 -17.67 8.46
CA GLU A 260 5.65 -19.06 8.82
C GLU A 260 7.06 -19.45 8.36
N LYS A 261 7.43 -19.05 7.14
CA LYS A 261 8.73 -19.35 6.55
C LYS A 261 9.80 -18.30 6.93
N ASN A 262 9.40 -17.21 7.59
CA ASN A 262 10.23 -16.04 7.88
C ASN A 262 10.89 -15.45 6.63
N ILE A 263 10.18 -15.44 5.51
CA ILE A 263 10.69 -14.99 4.21
C ILE A 263 9.99 -13.70 3.80
N LEU A 264 10.78 -12.73 3.34
CA LEU A 264 10.33 -11.54 2.66
C LEU A 264 11.04 -11.44 1.30
N VAL A 265 10.28 -11.20 0.23
CA VAL A 265 10.82 -11.02 -1.12
C VAL A 265 10.26 -9.74 -1.73
N ILE A 266 11.15 -8.92 -2.26
CA ILE A 266 10.79 -7.70 -3.01
C ILE A 266 11.55 -7.65 -4.33
N PRO A 267 10.90 -7.29 -5.46
CA PRO A 267 11.60 -6.98 -6.68
C PRO A 267 12.41 -5.70 -6.50
N VAL A 268 13.62 -5.69 -7.05
CA VAL A 268 14.49 -4.52 -7.00
C VAL A 268 15.22 -4.33 -8.32
N GLU A 269 15.33 -3.07 -8.69
CA GLU A 269 16.27 -2.59 -9.70
C GLU A 269 17.39 -1.85 -9.00
N VAL A 270 18.66 -2.12 -9.33
CA VAL A 270 19.83 -1.51 -8.68
C VAL A 270 20.77 -0.92 -9.72
N TRP A 271 21.10 0.36 -9.58
CA TRP A 271 22.10 1.05 -10.39
C TRP A 271 23.36 1.30 -9.57
N ASN A 272 24.45 0.65 -9.93
CA ASN A 272 25.75 0.83 -9.28
C ASN A 272 26.53 1.98 -9.89
N GLU A 273 27.30 2.72 -9.07
CA GLU A 273 28.13 3.85 -9.49
C GLU A 273 29.22 3.51 -10.54
N GLY A 274 29.41 2.22 -10.86
CA GLY A 274 30.32 1.71 -11.90
C GLY A 274 29.67 1.28 -13.22
N GLY A 275 28.38 1.58 -13.43
CA GLY A 275 27.64 1.23 -14.67
C GLY A 275 27.04 -0.18 -14.70
N GLY A 276 27.11 -0.91 -13.59
CA GLY A 276 26.40 -2.19 -13.44
C GLY A 276 24.94 -1.98 -13.08
N TYR A 277 24.05 -2.69 -13.76
CA TYR A 277 22.62 -2.75 -13.48
C TYR A 277 22.26 -4.14 -12.96
N PHE A 278 21.28 -4.22 -12.06
CA PHE A 278 20.67 -5.46 -11.65
C PHE A 278 19.16 -5.28 -11.67
N SER A 279 18.44 -6.25 -12.22
CA SER A 279 16.99 -6.37 -12.12
C SER A 279 16.65 -7.78 -11.67
N GLY A 280 15.82 -7.89 -10.64
CA GLY A 280 15.55 -9.17 -10.01
C GLY A 280 14.77 -9.03 -8.72
N ALA A 281 14.90 -10.00 -7.83
CA ALA A 281 14.31 -9.95 -6.49
C ALA A 281 15.38 -10.12 -5.41
N TYR A 282 15.22 -9.42 -4.29
CA TYR A 282 15.98 -9.66 -3.08
C TYR A 282 15.14 -10.49 -2.12
N VAL A 283 15.77 -11.52 -1.54
CA VAL A 283 15.19 -12.42 -0.55
C VAL A 283 15.80 -12.11 0.80
N PHE A 284 14.94 -11.97 1.79
CA PHE A 284 15.30 -11.69 3.18
C PHE A 284 14.73 -12.77 4.09
N ASN A 285 15.51 -13.16 5.09
CA ASN A 285 14.98 -13.77 6.29
C ASN A 285 14.55 -12.64 7.23
N ILE A 286 13.35 -12.71 7.80
CA ILE A 286 12.84 -11.67 8.69
C ILE A 286 12.24 -12.29 9.96
N THR A 287 12.81 -11.95 11.12
CA THR A 287 12.31 -12.40 12.43
C THR A 287 12.37 -11.25 13.45
N LEU A 288 11.54 -11.32 14.49
CA LEU A 288 11.57 -10.33 15.58
C LEU A 288 12.88 -10.37 16.39
N LYS A 289 13.63 -11.48 16.34
CA LYS A 289 14.85 -11.68 17.11
C LYS A 289 16.09 -11.21 16.34
N ASP A 290 16.21 -11.64 15.08
CA ASP A 290 17.40 -11.40 14.26
C ASP A 290 17.21 -10.22 13.29
N GLY A 291 16.01 -9.66 13.20
CA GLY A 291 15.69 -8.52 12.33
C GLY A 291 15.55 -8.93 10.87
N ILE A 292 15.92 -8.02 9.97
CA ILE A 292 15.94 -8.22 8.52
C ILE A 292 17.34 -8.65 8.10
N VAL A 293 17.47 -9.87 7.59
CA VAL A 293 18.73 -10.46 7.14
C VAL A 293 18.64 -10.77 5.66
N TYR A 294 19.52 -10.18 4.86
CA TYR A 294 19.62 -10.50 3.43
C TYR A 294 20.13 -11.93 3.23
N GLU A 295 19.38 -12.71 2.46
CA GLU A 295 19.65 -14.14 2.22
C GLU A 295 20.21 -14.41 0.83
N GLY A 296 19.83 -13.59 -0.15
CA GLY A 296 20.24 -13.75 -1.53
C GLY A 296 19.39 -12.93 -2.49
N ARG A 297 19.71 -13.04 -3.77
CA ARG A 297 18.96 -12.40 -4.85
C ARG A 297 18.70 -13.38 -5.98
N ILE A 298 17.63 -13.13 -6.71
CA ILE A 298 17.21 -13.87 -7.89
C ILE A 298 17.41 -12.93 -9.08
N ASN A 299 18.25 -13.32 -10.05
CA ASN A 299 18.53 -12.48 -11.21
C ASN A 299 17.45 -12.67 -12.29
N HIS A 300 16.91 -11.56 -12.82
CA HIS A 300 15.98 -11.57 -13.96
C HIS A 300 16.62 -11.10 -15.25
N GLU A 301 17.87 -10.63 -15.24
CA GLU A 301 18.60 -10.47 -16.50
C GLU A 301 18.71 -11.85 -17.15
N PRO A 302 18.40 -11.98 -18.45
CA PRO A 302 18.78 -13.19 -19.17
C PRO A 302 20.29 -13.30 -19.02
N THR A 303 20.74 -14.30 -18.25
CA THR A 303 22.13 -14.74 -18.33
C THR A 303 22.41 -14.86 -19.81
N ASN A 304 23.47 -14.24 -20.30
CA ASN A 304 23.95 -14.49 -21.66
C ASN A 304 24.17 -16.01 -21.79
N LEU A 305 23.12 -16.73 -22.20
CA LEU A 305 23.22 -18.00 -22.89
C LEU A 305 23.80 -17.64 -24.25
N GLU A 306 25.10 -17.34 -24.26
CA GLU A 306 25.86 -17.36 -25.49
C GLU A 306 25.75 -18.79 -26.04
N ASN A 307 24.91 -18.93 -27.07
CA ASN A 307 24.79 -20.08 -27.96
C ASN A 307 24.08 -21.34 -27.43
N GLU A 308 22.75 -21.38 -27.56
CA GLU A 308 22.06 -22.62 -27.95
C GLU A 308 21.40 -22.47 -29.32
N THR A 309 22.24 -22.21 -30.31
CA THR A 309 22.08 -22.89 -31.60
C THR A 309 23.45 -23.31 -32.11
N ARG A 310 23.91 -24.53 -31.74
CA ARG A 310 24.63 -25.49 -32.60
C ARG A 310 25.07 -26.73 -31.82
N TYR A 311 24.85 -27.90 -32.43
CA TYR A 311 25.37 -29.21 -32.04
C TYR A 311 26.91 -29.21 -31.88
N TYR A 312 27.43 -29.78 -30.79
CA TYR A 312 28.35 -30.96 -30.70
C TYR A 312 28.73 -31.26 -29.23
N PHE A 313 28.87 -32.56 -28.92
CA PHE A 313 29.15 -33.17 -27.61
C PHE A 313 30.51 -32.79 -26.98
N TYR A 314 30.58 -32.64 -25.64
CA TYR A 314 31.30 -33.49 -24.66
C TYR A 314 31.23 -32.91 -23.21
N GLU A 315 31.21 -33.82 -22.23
CA GLU A 315 31.12 -33.61 -20.76
C GLU A 315 32.35 -32.90 -20.14
N ASN A 316 32.18 -32.08 -19.09
CA ASN A 316 32.28 -32.49 -17.67
C ASN A 316 32.46 -31.30 -16.68
N SER A 317 31.96 -31.50 -15.45
CA SER A 317 32.12 -30.76 -14.17
C SER A 317 31.64 -29.30 -14.11
N GLY A 318 30.69 -28.90 -13.29
CA GLY A 318 29.98 -29.54 -12.19
C GLY A 318 29.39 -28.40 -11.34
N GLU A 319 28.06 -28.29 -11.37
CA GLU A 319 27.18 -27.28 -10.73
C GLU A 319 27.06 -25.92 -11.43
N SER A 320 25.98 -25.80 -12.20
CA SER A 320 25.36 -24.55 -12.64
C SER A 320 24.13 -24.30 -11.77
N TYR A 321 24.07 -23.17 -11.08
CA TYR A 321 22.87 -22.73 -10.37
C TYR A 321 22.03 -21.90 -11.33
N GLU A 322 20.80 -22.32 -11.58
CA GLU A 322 19.82 -21.55 -12.36
C GLU A 322 18.95 -20.73 -11.39
N ASP A 323 18.93 -19.41 -11.58
CA ASP A 323 18.00 -18.52 -10.91
C ASP A 323 16.67 -18.58 -11.68
N TYR A 324 15.61 -19.12 -11.08
CA TYR A 324 14.28 -19.11 -11.67
C TYR A 324 13.18 -19.07 -10.61
N VAL A 325 12.07 -18.47 -10.98
CA VAL A 325 10.78 -18.62 -10.30
C VAL A 325 9.94 -19.56 -11.16
N SER A 326 9.69 -20.77 -10.68
CA SER A 326 8.80 -21.71 -11.37
C SER A 326 7.40 -21.66 -10.76
N LEU A 327 6.40 -21.63 -11.63
CA LEU A 327 5.00 -21.86 -11.28
C LEU A 327 4.63 -23.24 -11.83
N SER A 328 4.31 -24.18 -10.96
CA SER A 328 3.90 -25.53 -11.38
C SER A 328 2.55 -25.49 -12.12
N PRO A 329 2.45 -25.98 -13.37
CA PRO A 329 1.18 -26.00 -14.09
C PRO A 329 0.21 -26.99 -13.45
N GLY A 330 -0.86 -26.49 -12.84
CA GLY A 330 -1.96 -27.32 -12.32
C GLY A 330 -2.47 -26.96 -10.93
N SER A 331 -1.76 -26.11 -10.20
CA SER A 331 -2.16 -25.66 -8.86
C SER A 331 -1.35 -24.43 -8.48
N TYR A 332 -2.01 -23.30 -8.22
CA TYR A 332 -1.42 -22.05 -7.72
C TYR A 332 -0.88 -22.18 -6.27
N ILE A 333 -0.22 -23.29 -5.93
CA ILE A 333 0.03 -23.70 -4.55
C ILE A 333 1.49 -23.54 -4.16
N ASP A 334 2.45 -23.75 -5.08
CA ASP A 334 3.88 -23.77 -4.73
C ASP A 334 4.70 -22.78 -5.58
N ILE A 335 5.42 -21.86 -4.91
CA ILE A 335 6.46 -21.01 -5.52
C ILE A 335 7.81 -21.51 -5.02
N THR A 336 8.66 -22.01 -5.92
CA THR A 336 10.06 -22.30 -5.61
C THR A 336 10.93 -21.09 -5.98
N LEU A 337 11.68 -20.61 -5.00
CA LEU A 337 12.66 -19.54 -5.15
C LEU A 337 14.06 -20.14 -5.02
N ASN A 338 14.81 -20.10 -6.11
CA ASN A 338 16.25 -20.40 -6.11
C ASN A 338 17.03 -19.11 -6.23
N CYS A 339 18.04 -18.94 -5.38
CA CYS A 339 18.90 -17.76 -5.44
C CYS A 339 20.36 -18.11 -5.69
N SER A 340 21.13 -17.07 -6.06
CA SER A 340 22.53 -17.18 -6.41
C SER A 340 23.45 -17.73 -5.30
N THR A 341 22.98 -17.85 -4.06
CA THR A 341 23.72 -18.44 -2.94
C THR A 341 23.53 -19.96 -2.81
N GLY A 342 22.71 -20.56 -3.68
CA GLY A 342 22.35 -21.98 -3.64
C GLY A 342 21.28 -22.32 -2.60
N LYS A 343 20.69 -21.31 -1.94
CA LYS A 343 19.53 -21.51 -1.07
C LYS A 343 18.26 -21.61 -1.89
N GLU A 344 17.44 -22.59 -1.52
CA GLU A 344 16.13 -22.86 -2.10
C GLU A 344 15.05 -22.64 -1.03
N TRP A 345 13.97 -21.98 -1.41
CA TRP A 345 12.77 -21.86 -0.61
C TRP A 345 11.57 -22.34 -1.40
N VAL A 346 10.80 -23.24 -0.83
CA VAL A 346 9.48 -23.60 -1.35
C VAL A 346 8.47 -22.86 -0.50
N ILE A 347 7.60 -22.06 -1.13
CA ILE A 347 6.47 -21.36 -0.50
C ILE A 347 5.22 -22.10 -0.95
N ASP A 348 4.52 -22.70 0.01
CA ASP A 348 3.36 -23.56 -0.21
C ASP A 348 2.20 -22.81 0.43
N GLU A 349 1.10 -22.62 -0.29
CA GLU A 349 -0.10 -21.89 0.14
C GLU A 349 0.12 -20.39 0.48
N LEU A 350 -0.16 -19.50 -0.48
CA LEU A 350 -0.11 -18.03 -0.31
C LEU A 350 -1.27 -17.44 0.53
N TYR A 351 -2.01 -18.25 1.29
CA TYR A 351 -3.15 -17.77 2.07
C TYR A 351 -2.70 -17.25 3.45
N ASP A 352 -1.97 -16.14 3.48
CA ASP A 352 -1.95 -15.35 4.71
C ASP A 352 -3.29 -14.60 4.79
N ARG A 353 -4.17 -15.04 5.70
CA ARG A 353 -5.42 -14.33 5.98
C ARG A 353 -5.03 -13.00 6.60
N ALA A 354 -5.00 -11.95 5.79
CA ALA A 354 -4.98 -10.58 6.30
C ALA A 354 -6.17 -10.44 7.26
N TYR A 355 -5.86 -10.21 8.54
CA TYR A 355 -6.84 -9.93 9.59
C TYR A 355 -7.56 -8.62 9.35
#